data_AF-A0A3D3A345-F1
#
_entry.id   AF-A0A3D3A345-F1
#
_cell.length_a   1.000
_cell.length_b   1.000
_cell.length_c   1.000
_cell.angle_alpha   90.00
_cell.angle_beta   90.00
_cell.angle_gamma   90.00
#
_symmetry.space_group_name_H-M   'P 1'
#
loop_
_entity.id
_entity.type
_entity.pdbx_description
1 polymer ?
#
loop_
_entity_poly.entity_id
_entity_poly.type
_entity_poly.pdbx_seq_one_letter_code
_entity_poly.pdbx_strand_id
1 'polypeptide(L)' 'MNLRAVNEWDALRTVVVGTARSMGGTPLLEDAYDPKSKEHIRAGTFPLESDCMSELDGLAALLEAHDIRVLRPQDLED' A
#
# COMPACT_ATOMS: atom_id res chain seq x y z
N MET A 1 0.09 10.93 -21.92
CA MET A 1 -0.87 10.47 -20.88
C MET A 1 -1.68 11.70 -20.47
N ASN A 2 -3.02 11.64 -20.51
CA ASN A 2 -3.86 12.77 -20.11
C ASN A 2 -4.33 12.54 -18.67
N LEU A 3 -3.60 13.12 -17.71
CA LEU A 3 -3.88 12.97 -16.29
C LEU A 3 -4.85 14.07 -15.86
N ARG A 4 -6.00 13.68 -15.32
CA ARG A 4 -6.97 14.62 -14.74
C ARG A 4 -7.69 13.97 -13.58
N ALA A 5 -7.45 14.50 -12.38
CA ALA A 5 -8.19 14.22 -11.17
C ALA A 5 -8.58 15.58 -10.58
N VAL A 6 -9.88 15.80 -10.35
CA VAL A 6 -10.42 17.09 -9.89
C VAL A 6 -11.06 17.01 -8.50
N ASN A 7 -11.36 15.78 -8.05
CA ASN A 7 -11.91 15.43 -6.76
C ASN A 7 -11.59 13.95 -6.47
N GLU A 8 -11.97 13.50 -5.28
CA GLU A 8 -11.65 12.18 -4.73
C GLU A 8 -12.78 11.15 -4.88
N TRP A 9 -13.87 11.45 -5.59
CA TRP A 9 -15.06 10.58 -5.67
C TRP A 9 -15.58 10.29 -7.09
N ASP A 10 -15.12 11.03 -8.11
CA ASP A 10 -15.44 10.72 -9.50
C ASP A 10 -14.90 9.33 -9.89
N ALA A 11 -15.49 8.75 -10.94
CA ALA A 11 -15.14 7.41 -11.39
C ALA A 11 -13.63 7.25 -11.65
N LEU A 12 -13.01 6.34 -10.90
CA LEU A 12 -11.59 6.04 -11.01
C LEU A 12 -11.30 5.32 -12.34
N ARG A 13 -10.33 5.82 -13.11
CA ARG A 13 -9.92 5.23 -14.41
C ARG A 13 -8.50 4.69 -14.41
N THR A 14 -7.60 5.32 -13.64
CA THR A 14 -6.20 4.93 -13.55
C THR A 14 -5.68 5.29 -12.17
N VAL A 15 -4.93 4.38 -11.56
CA VAL A 15 -4.39 4.56 -10.20
C VAL A 15 -3.00 3.95 -10.09
N VAL A 16 -2.15 4.55 -9.26
CA VAL A 16 -0.88 3.96 -8.86
C VAL A 16 -1.10 3.22 -7.56
N VAL A 17 -0.85 1.91 -7.57
CA VAL A 17 -0.82 1.09 -6.35
C VAL A 17 0.64 0.90 -5.96
N GLY A 18 0.97 1.21 -4.70
CA GLY A 18 2.33 1.10 -4.17
C GLY A 18 2.83 -0.34 -4.08
N THR A 19 4.04 -0.48 -3.55
CA THR A 19 4.66 -1.76 -3.20
C THR A 19 4.99 -1.75 -1.70
N ALA A 20 4.89 -2.90 -1.05
CA ALA A 20 5.34 -3.08 0.33
C ALA A 20 6.80 -3.54 0.40
N ARG A 21 7.44 -3.79 -0.75
CA ARG A 21 8.85 -4.17 -0.79
C ARG A 21 9.72 -3.12 -0.09
N SER A 22 10.64 -3.58 0.76
CA SER A 22 11.55 -2.73 1.50
C SER A 22 10.83 -1.72 2.41
N MET A 23 9.69 -2.10 3.00
CA MET A 23 8.91 -1.23 3.90
C MET A 23 9.60 -0.87 5.22
N GLY A 24 10.81 -1.36 5.48
CA GLY A 24 11.60 -1.01 6.67
C GLY A 24 11.27 -1.82 7.94
N GLY A 25 10.41 -2.82 7.83
CA GLY A 25 10.11 -3.75 8.93
C GLY A 25 9.27 -3.14 10.05
N THR A 26 9.34 -3.73 11.25
CA THR A 26 8.60 -3.26 12.43
C THR A 26 9.36 -2.10 13.09
N PRO A 27 8.74 -0.91 13.22
CA PRO A 27 9.39 0.23 13.88
C PRO A 27 9.49 0.03 15.39
N LEU A 28 10.33 0.82 16.06
CA LEU A 28 10.38 0.85 17.52
C LEU A 28 9.06 1.40 18.09
N LEU A 29 8.66 0.88 19.25
CA LEU A 29 7.41 1.27 19.90
C LEU A 29 7.34 2.79 20.22
N GLU A 30 8.49 3.39 20.51
CA GLU A 30 8.62 4.82 20.81
C GLU A 30 8.49 5.70 19.56
N ASP A 31 8.91 5.18 18.40
CA ASP A 31 8.85 5.88 17.11
C ASP A 31 7.48 5.78 16.45
N ALA A 32 6.70 4.77 16.80
CA ALA A 32 5.31 4.66 16.34
C ALA A 32 4.52 5.88 16.85
N TYR A 33 3.95 6.67 15.96
CA TYR A 33 3.08 7.80 16.35
C TYR A 33 1.65 7.33 16.64
N ASP A 34 1.12 6.39 15.84
CA ASP A 34 -0.29 6.01 15.91
C ASP A 34 -0.58 4.94 16.98
N PRO A 35 -1.73 5.01 17.67
CA PRO A 35 -2.06 4.07 18.74
C PRO A 35 -2.19 2.60 18.29
N LYS A 36 -2.61 2.35 17.05
CA LYS A 36 -2.85 1.00 16.52
C LYS A 36 -1.54 0.29 16.23
N SER A 37 -0.58 0.96 15.60
CA SER A 37 0.76 0.41 15.42
C SER A 37 1.38 0.11 16.77
N LYS A 38 1.26 1.00 17.78
CA LYS A 38 1.75 0.71 19.14
C LYS A 38 1.14 -0.56 19.73
N GLU A 39 -0.16 -0.77 19.54
CA GLU A 39 -0.86 -1.97 19.99
C GLU A 39 -0.30 -3.22 19.29
N HIS A 40 -0.21 -3.21 17.96
CA HIS A 40 0.27 -4.34 17.17
C HIS A 40 1.76 -4.66 17.43
N ILE A 41 2.60 -3.63 17.59
CA ILE A 41 4.02 -3.77 17.96
C ILE A 41 4.14 -4.45 19.32
N ARG A 42 3.39 -3.99 20.34
CA ARG A 42 3.39 -4.61 21.68
C ARG A 42 2.89 -6.05 21.65
N ALA A 43 1.92 -6.35 20.79
CA ALA A 43 1.36 -7.69 20.63
C ALA A 43 2.23 -8.61 19.75
N GLY A 44 3.29 -8.10 19.11
CA GLY A 44 4.10 -8.87 18.15
C GLY A 44 3.34 -9.24 16.87
N THR A 45 2.32 -8.47 16.51
CA THR A 45 1.42 -8.70 15.36
C THR A 45 1.48 -7.57 14.34
N PHE A 46 2.57 -6.79 14.33
CA PHE A 46 2.79 -5.79 13.30
C PHE A 46 2.95 -6.48 11.93
N PRO A 47 2.36 -5.94 10.85
CA PRO A 47 2.35 -6.60 9.55
C PRO A 47 3.75 -6.94 9.04
N LEU A 48 3.89 -8.13 8.45
CA LEU A 48 5.09 -8.50 7.72
C LEU A 48 5.02 -8.00 6.28
N GLU A 49 6.19 -7.79 5.67
CA GLU A 49 6.28 -7.38 4.25
C GLU A 49 5.51 -8.34 3.34
N SER A 50 5.61 -9.65 3.58
CA SER A 50 4.90 -10.67 2.79
C SER A 50 3.39 -10.53 2.84
N ASP A 51 2.85 -10.16 4.00
CA ASP A 51 1.42 -10.01 4.21
C ASP A 51 0.93 -8.79 3.44
N CYS A 52 1.60 -7.65 3.60
CA CYS A 52 1.29 -6.42 2.89
C CYS A 52 1.44 -6.56 1.36
N MET A 53 2.46 -7.31 0.89
CA MET A 53 2.62 -7.60 -0.54
C MET A 53 1.40 -8.36 -1.08
N SER A 54 0.97 -9.42 -0.38
CA SER A 54 -0.19 -10.20 -0.79
C SER A 54 -1.49 -9.37 -0.81
N GLU A 55 -1.67 -8.48 0.17
CA GLU A 55 -2.84 -7.60 0.24
C GLU A 55 -2.85 -6.55 -0.90
N LEU A 56 -1.69 -5.95 -1.20
CA LEU A 56 -1.56 -4.98 -2.30
C LEU A 56 -1.77 -5.63 -3.68
N ASP A 57 -1.31 -6.87 -3.86
CA ASP A 57 -1.55 -7.63 -5.09
C ASP A 57 -3.03 -8.00 -5.24
N GLY A 58 -3.70 -8.37 -4.14
CA GLY A 58 -5.15 -8.57 -4.12
C GLY A 58 -5.93 -7.31 -4.46
N LEU A 59 -5.54 -6.16 -3.91
CA LEU A 59 -6.13 -4.86 -4.23
C LEU A 59 -5.96 -4.50 -5.72
N ALA A 60 -4.76 -4.70 -6.26
CA ALA A 60 -4.48 -4.44 -7.67
C ALA A 60 -5.34 -5.32 -8.58
N ALA A 61 -5.42 -6.62 -8.29
CA ALA A 61 -6.25 -7.55 -9.06
C ALA A 61 -7.75 -7.18 -9.00
N LEU A 62 -8.24 -6.76 -7.84
CA LEU A 62 -9.62 -6.29 -7.69
C LEU A 62 -9.89 -5.04 -8.52
N LEU A 63 -9.00 -4.06 -8.51
CA LEU A 63 -9.13 -2.83 -9.29
C LEU A 63 -9.11 -3.13 -10.80
N GLU A 64 -8.20 -4.00 -11.25
CA GLU A 64 -8.14 -4.44 -12.64
C GLU A 64 -9.42 -5.16 -13.08
N ALA A 65 -10.02 -6.00 -12.21
CA ALA A 65 -11.30 -6.65 -12.46
C ALA A 65 -12.48 -5.66 -12.60
N HIS A 66 -12.32 -4.42 -12.13
CA HIS A 66 -13.26 -3.32 -12.30
C HIS A 66 -12.91 -2.39 -13.49
N ASP A 67 -12.09 -2.85 -14.43
CA ASP A 67 -11.62 -2.09 -15.61
C ASP A 67 -10.83 -0.82 -15.25
N ILE A 68 -10.25 -0.76 -14.05
CA ILE A 68 -9.38 0.34 -13.62
C ILE A 68 -7.95 0.00 -14.02
N ARG A 69 -7.28 0.91 -14.72
CA ARG A 69 -5.87 0.73 -15.07
C ARG A 69 -4.99 0.89 -13.82
N VAL A 70 -4.34 -0.18 -13.39
CA VAL A 70 -3.37 -0.14 -12.29
C VAL A 70 -1.95 0.08 -12.84
N LEU A 71 -1.21 0.98 -12.21
CA LEU A 71 0.21 1.19 -12.42
C LEU A 71 0.95 0.79 -11.14
N ARG A 72 2.03 0.02 -11.29
CA ARG A 72 2.89 -0.39 -10.17
C ARG A 72 4.27 0.27 -10.31
N PRO A 73 4.87 0.75 -9.22
CA PRO A 73 6.25 1.23 -9.25
C PRO A 73 7.20 0.09 -9.58
N GLN A 74 8.29 0.41 -10.27
CA GLN A 74 9.42 -0.51 -10.40
C GLN A 74 10.29 -0.38 -9.16
N ASP A 75 10.83 -1.52 -8.70
CA ASP A 75 11.83 -1.53 -7.65
C ASP A 75 13.13 -0.89 -8.18
N LEU A 76 13.64 0.09 -7.45
CA LEU A 76 14.95 0.69 -7.70
C LEU A 76 15.97 0.01 -6.81
N GLU A 77 17.07 -0.45 -7.40
CA GLU A 77 18.27 -0.84 -6.66
C GLU A 77 19.02 0.43 -6.25
N ASP A 78 19.64 0.42 -5.06
CA ASP A 78 20.50 1.50 -4.57
C ASP A 78 21.81 1.62 -5.37
#